data_AF-X1FCD3-F1
#
_entry.id   AF-X1FCD3-F1
#
_cell.length_a   1.000
_cell.length_b   1.000
_cell.length_c   1.000
_cell.angle_alpha   90.00
_cell.angle_beta   90.00
_cell.angle_gamma   90.00
#
_symmetry.space_group_name_H-M   'P 1'
#
loop_
_entity.id
_entity.type
_entity.pdbx_description
1 polymer ?
#
loop_
_entity_poly.entity_id
_entity_poly.type
_entity_poly.pdbx_seq_one_letter_code
_entity_poly.pdbx_strand_id
1 'polypeptide(L)'
;MVKEILLMPEFTPGFIEIKGRIPKFQYQKPLQEELEGGNITRENSIDLLKCMLLVRNLEVMICDFKEKKGRYGPLKYLYIGADHVSIGQEAISAGVISAVSLSDYITSNHRGHGDALAKGYFAIKLMDDPALVSFLTEDEEIFEFLGFETQGKNRQELEEKA
;
A
#
# COMPACT_ATOMS: atom_id res chain seq x y z
N MET A 1 1.25 12.32 -42.22
CA MET A 1 0.41 12.69 -41.06
C MET A 1 0.22 11.43 -40.24
N VAL A 2 0.78 11.34 -39.04
CA VAL A 2 0.60 10.16 -38.19
C VAL A 2 -0.84 10.19 -37.69
N LYS A 3 -1.57 9.07 -37.76
CA LYS A 3 -2.91 9.00 -37.17
C LYS A 3 -2.76 9.03 -35.66
N GLU A 4 -3.28 10.07 -35.02
CA GLU A 4 -3.36 10.19 -33.57
C GLU A 4 -4.79 9.86 -33.13
N ILE A 5 -4.93 9.01 -32.11
CA ILE A 5 -6.20 8.76 -31.44
C ILE A 5 -6.01 9.24 -30.01
N LEU A 6 -6.72 10.31 -29.64
CA LEU A 6 -6.71 10.83 -28.28
C LEU A 6 -7.62 9.95 -27.42
N LEU A 7 -7.03 9.14 -26.55
CA LEU A 7 -7.75 8.32 -25.57
C LEU A 7 -7.67 8.99 -24.20
N MET A 8 -8.64 9.83 -23.90
CA MET A 8 -8.77 10.43 -22.56
C MET A 8 -9.54 9.49 -21.63
N PRO A 9 -9.15 9.38 -20.34
CA PRO A 9 -9.91 8.61 -19.37
C PRO A 9 -11.29 9.26 -19.14
N GLU A 10 -12.34 8.44 -19.17
CA GLU A 10 -13.73 8.88 -19.00
C GLU A 10 -14.29 8.42 -17.64
N PHE A 11 -14.18 9.30 -16.64
CA PHE A 11 -14.58 9.03 -15.25
C PHE A 11 -16.09 9.18 -14.97
N THR A 12 -16.91 9.31 -16.01
CA THR A 12 -18.37 9.45 -15.87
C THR A 12 -18.99 8.12 -15.42
N PRO A 13 -19.97 8.15 -14.49
CA PRO A 13 -20.78 6.97 -14.18
C PRO A 13 -21.44 6.43 -15.45
N GLY A 14 -21.36 5.12 -15.66
CA GLY A 14 -21.96 4.49 -16.83
C GLY A 14 -21.75 2.99 -16.88
N PHE A 15 -21.89 2.42 -18.08
CA PHE A 15 -21.70 0.99 -18.31
C PHE A 15 -20.80 0.76 -19.50
N ILE A 16 -19.93 -0.24 -19.39
CA ILE A 16 -19.14 -0.78 -20.51
C ILE A 16 -19.92 -1.98 -21.05
N GLU A 17 -20.27 -1.94 -22.33
CA GLU A 17 -21.02 -3.00 -23.00
C GLU A 17 -20.09 -3.87 -23.86
N ILE A 18 -19.45 -4.87 -23.23
CA ILE A 18 -18.63 -5.86 -23.92
C ILE A 18 -19.07 -7.24 -23.47
N LYS A 19 -19.81 -7.95 -24.34
CA LYS A 19 -20.39 -9.29 -24.06
C LYS A 19 -21.26 -9.37 -22.79
N GLY A 20 -21.61 -8.21 -22.22
CA GLY A 20 -22.28 -8.04 -20.94
C GLY A 20 -22.26 -6.57 -20.54
N ARG A 21 -22.90 -6.24 -19.42
CA ARG A 21 -23.05 -4.86 -18.93
C ARG A 21 -22.25 -4.69 -17.64
N ILE A 22 -21.09 -4.02 -17.73
CA ILE A 22 -20.16 -3.83 -16.61
C ILE A 22 -20.30 -2.40 -16.09
N PRO A 23 -20.67 -2.18 -14.81
CA PRO A 23 -20.75 -0.84 -14.24
C PRO A 23 -19.37 -0.17 -14.15
N LYS A 24 -19.28 1.10 -14.53
CA LYS A 24 -18.12 1.98 -14.30
C LYS A 24 -18.51 3.19 -13.45
N PHE A 25 -17.62 3.60 -12.54
CA PHE A 25 -17.75 4.83 -11.73
C PHE A 25 -19.10 5.02 -11.00
N GLN A 26 -19.71 3.92 -10.54
CA GLN A 26 -21.03 3.96 -9.88
C GLN A 26 -21.00 4.44 -8.43
N TYR A 27 -19.85 4.33 -7.77
CA TYR A 27 -19.72 4.69 -6.36
C TYR A 27 -19.63 6.21 -6.22
N GLN A 28 -20.59 6.80 -5.50
CA GLN A 28 -20.76 8.25 -5.35
C GLN A 28 -20.91 8.68 -3.87
N LYS A 29 -20.80 7.73 -2.93
CA LYS A 29 -20.97 8.05 -1.52
C LYS A 29 -19.75 8.79 -0.98
N PRO A 30 -19.93 9.94 -0.32
CA PRO A 30 -18.83 10.62 0.36
C PRO A 30 -18.44 9.84 1.62
N LEU A 31 -17.19 10.02 2.05
CA LEU A 31 -16.67 9.41 3.28
C LEU A 31 -17.55 9.69 4.51
N GLN A 32 -18.15 10.88 4.60
CA GLN A 32 -19.05 11.23 5.70
C GLN A 32 -20.24 10.27 5.82
N GLU A 33 -20.91 9.96 4.70
CA GLU A 33 -22.04 9.03 4.70
C GLU A 33 -21.60 7.59 5.05
N GLU A 34 -20.39 7.19 4.66
CA GLU A 34 -19.86 5.86 4.99
C GLU A 34 -19.50 5.73 6.47
N LEU A 35 -18.97 6.80 7.07
CA LEU A 35 -18.70 6.89 8.51
C LEU A 35 -20.00 6.87 9.32
N GLU A 36 -20.99 7.68 8.91
CA GLU A 36 -22.31 7.72 9.55
C GLU A 36 -23.05 6.37 9.42
N GLY A 37 -22.89 5.69 8.28
CA GLY A 37 -23.44 4.37 8.04
C GLY A 37 -22.69 3.22 8.73
N GLY A 38 -21.52 3.47 9.32
CA GLY A 38 -20.69 2.46 9.97
C GLY A 38 -20.05 1.44 9.01
N ASN A 39 -20.05 1.70 7.70
CA ASN A 39 -19.41 0.84 6.71
C ASN A 39 -17.88 0.96 6.73
N ILE A 40 -17.38 2.08 7.24
CA ILE A 40 -15.97 2.31 7.54
C ILE A 40 -15.85 3.05 8.87
N THR A 41 -14.82 2.73 9.64
CA THR A 41 -14.53 3.45 10.89
C THR A 41 -13.57 4.61 10.64
N ARG A 42 -13.47 5.52 11.62
CA ARG A 42 -12.48 6.61 11.58
C ARG A 42 -11.06 6.04 11.56
N GLU A 43 -10.82 5.00 12.33
CA GLU A 43 -9.55 4.29 12.44
C GLU A 43 -9.16 3.68 11.09
N ASN A 44 -10.08 2.96 10.42
CA ASN A 44 -9.81 2.39 9.10
C ASN A 44 -9.56 3.47 8.04
N SER A 45 -10.28 4.59 8.12
CA SER A 45 -10.07 5.71 7.19
C SER A 45 -8.68 6.32 7.33
N ILE A 46 -8.19 6.45 8.57
CA ILE A 46 -6.83 6.93 8.87
C ILE A 46 -5.80 5.92 8.38
N ASP A 47 -6.04 4.62 8.58
CA ASP A 47 -5.10 3.58 8.16
C ASP A 47 -4.99 3.49 6.64
N LEU A 48 -6.10 3.61 5.89
CA LEU A 48 -6.07 3.73 4.43
C LEU A 48 -5.23 4.92 3.98
N LEU A 49 -5.44 6.09 4.60
CA LEU A 49 -4.66 7.29 4.28
C LEU A 49 -3.17 7.11 4.58
N LYS A 50 -2.82 6.56 5.75
CA LYS A 50 -1.44 6.27 6.13
C LYS A 50 -0.79 5.29 5.15
N CYS A 51 -1.49 4.23 4.79
CA CYS A 51 -1.01 3.26 3.80
C CYS A 51 -0.75 3.94 2.45
N MET A 52 -1.67 4.76 1.94
CA MET A 52 -1.47 5.51 0.69
C MET A 52 -0.27 6.46 0.76
N LEU A 53 -0.06 7.15 1.88
CA LEU A 53 1.08 8.04 2.08
C LEU A 53 2.41 7.26 2.14
N LEU A 54 2.42 6.07 2.78
CA LEU A 54 3.58 5.20 2.79
C LEU A 54 3.93 4.70 1.39
N VAL A 55 2.94 4.27 0.60
CA VAL A 55 3.14 3.88 -0.80
C VAL A 55 3.71 5.06 -1.60
N ARG A 56 3.11 6.25 -1.49
CA ARG A 56 3.62 7.45 -2.15
C ARG A 56 5.08 7.73 -1.77
N ASN A 57 5.40 7.67 -0.49
CA ASN A 57 6.75 7.96 0.00
C ASN A 57 7.77 6.95 -0.53
N LEU A 58 7.42 5.65 -0.55
CA LEU A 58 8.26 4.61 -1.13
C LEU A 58 8.54 4.89 -2.61
N GLU A 59 7.51 5.17 -3.39
CA GLU A 59 7.64 5.37 -4.84
C GLU A 59 8.42 6.64 -5.17
N VAL A 60 8.20 7.73 -4.42
CA VAL A 60 9.00 8.97 -4.55
C VAL A 60 10.45 8.71 -4.17
N MET A 61 10.71 7.92 -3.13
CA MET A 61 12.06 7.54 -2.72
C MET A 61 12.78 6.73 -3.81
N ILE A 62 12.07 5.83 -4.52
CA ILE A 62 12.62 5.08 -5.66
C ILE A 62 12.98 6.04 -6.81
N CYS A 63 12.10 6.98 -7.15
CA CYS A 63 12.39 8.03 -8.13
C CYS A 63 13.64 8.84 -7.73
N ASP A 64 13.73 9.24 -6.46
CA ASP A 64 14.86 9.97 -5.90
C ASP A 64 16.18 9.20 -6.04
N PHE A 65 16.18 7.89 -5.74
CA PHE A 65 17.37 7.05 -5.93
C PHE A 65 17.85 7.09 -7.38
N LYS A 66 16.92 6.95 -8.33
CA LYS A 66 17.25 6.98 -9.75
C LYS A 66 17.82 8.33 -10.18
N GLU A 67 17.16 9.42 -9.82
CA GLU A 67 17.56 10.78 -10.19
C GLU A 67 18.89 11.19 -9.55
N LYS A 68 19.13 10.76 -8.32
CA LYS A 68 20.32 11.12 -7.52
C LYS A 68 21.46 10.11 -7.63
N LYS A 69 21.45 9.25 -8.66
CA LYS A 69 22.49 8.25 -8.95
C LYS A 69 22.77 7.32 -7.77
N GLY A 70 21.71 6.79 -7.19
CA GLY A 70 21.74 5.84 -6.09
C GLY A 70 21.93 6.47 -4.72
N ARG A 71 21.57 7.75 -4.53
CA ARG A 71 21.67 8.43 -3.22
C ARG A 71 20.31 8.79 -2.67
N TYR A 72 20.04 8.41 -1.42
CA TYR A 72 18.88 8.85 -0.66
C TYR A 72 19.31 9.20 0.77
N GLY A 73 19.36 10.50 1.09
CA GLY A 73 19.98 10.97 2.33
C GLY A 73 21.44 10.49 2.45
N PRO A 74 21.85 9.89 3.58
CA PRO A 74 23.19 9.31 3.75
C PRO A 74 23.35 7.95 3.05
N LEU A 75 22.25 7.32 2.60
CA LEU A 75 22.30 6.00 1.99
C LEU A 75 22.80 6.08 0.56
N LYS A 76 23.65 5.12 0.19
CA LYS A 76 24.16 4.93 -1.16
C LYS A 76 23.88 3.51 -1.61
N TYR A 77 22.96 3.34 -2.54
CA TYR A 77 22.61 2.08 -3.14
C TYR A 77 22.45 2.26 -4.66
N LEU A 78 23.25 1.54 -5.44
CA LEU A 78 23.15 1.63 -6.90
C LEU A 78 21.95 0.82 -7.37
N TYR A 79 20.82 1.49 -7.52
CA TYR A 79 19.62 0.90 -8.10
C TYR A 79 19.74 0.85 -9.63
N ILE A 80 19.67 -0.35 -10.21
CA ILE A 80 19.84 -0.60 -11.65
C ILE A 80 18.60 -1.30 -12.18
N GLY A 81 17.94 -0.73 -13.20
CA GLY A 81 16.81 -1.37 -13.86
C GLY A 81 15.72 -0.40 -14.29
N ALA A 82 14.61 -0.96 -14.76
CA ALA A 82 13.40 -0.21 -15.07
C ALA A 82 12.50 -0.13 -13.83
N ASP A 83 12.24 1.09 -13.36
CA ASP A 83 11.30 1.38 -12.29
C ASP A 83 9.90 1.56 -12.83
N HIS A 84 8.95 0.78 -12.32
CA HIS A 84 7.53 0.93 -12.65
C HIS A 84 6.78 1.44 -11.42
N VAL A 85 6.91 2.74 -11.16
CA VAL A 85 6.33 3.37 -9.97
C VAL A 85 4.81 3.53 -10.08
N SER A 86 4.07 3.23 -9.03
CA SER A 86 2.59 3.32 -8.96
C SER A 86 2.06 4.69 -8.51
N ILE A 87 2.85 5.76 -8.63
CA ILE A 87 2.47 7.12 -8.19
C ILE A 87 1.12 7.52 -8.84
N GLY A 88 0.15 7.87 -7.99
CA GLY A 88 -1.22 8.21 -8.39
C GLY A 88 -2.19 7.02 -8.39
N GLN A 89 -1.73 5.83 -8.04
CA GLN A 89 -2.53 4.60 -7.95
C GLN A 89 -2.59 4.03 -6.53
N GLU A 90 -2.21 4.80 -5.51
CA GLU A 90 -2.05 4.32 -4.14
C GLU A 90 -3.35 3.77 -3.54
N ALA A 91 -4.48 4.36 -3.93
CA ALA A 91 -5.81 3.91 -3.49
C ALA A 91 -6.14 2.48 -3.96
N ILE A 92 -5.54 2.01 -5.06
CA ILE A 92 -5.74 0.64 -5.54
C ILE A 92 -5.09 -0.32 -4.56
N SER A 93 -3.81 -0.15 -4.27
CA SER A 93 -3.07 -1.02 -3.34
C SER A 93 -3.63 -0.93 -1.92
N ALA A 94 -3.82 0.29 -1.38
CA ALA A 94 -4.35 0.45 -0.02
C ALA A 94 -5.77 -0.11 0.11
N GLY A 95 -6.66 0.18 -0.85
CA GLY A 95 -8.05 -0.25 -0.83
C GLY A 95 -8.20 -1.76 -0.98
N VAL A 96 -7.62 -2.36 -2.01
CA VAL A 96 -7.75 -3.81 -2.27
C VAL A 96 -7.15 -4.61 -1.12
N ILE A 97 -5.97 -4.23 -0.65
CA ILE A 97 -5.27 -5.01 0.38
C ILE A 97 -5.91 -4.86 1.76
N SER A 98 -6.54 -3.72 2.07
CA SER A 98 -7.31 -3.57 3.30
C SER A 98 -8.49 -4.54 3.43
N ALA A 99 -8.95 -5.10 2.31
CA ALA A 99 -10.11 -5.98 2.25
C ALA A 99 -9.77 -7.47 2.19
N VAL A 100 -8.50 -7.85 2.08
CA VAL A 100 -8.07 -9.26 2.06
C VAL A 100 -7.54 -9.70 3.43
N SER A 101 -7.62 -11.00 3.71
CA SER A 101 -7.07 -11.57 4.94
C SER A 101 -5.54 -11.71 4.89
N LEU A 102 -4.93 -11.94 6.06
CA LEU A 102 -3.49 -12.17 6.18
C LEU A 102 -3.04 -13.35 5.30
N SER A 103 -3.81 -14.44 5.30
CA SER A 103 -3.53 -15.68 4.56
C SER A 103 -3.84 -15.62 3.06
N ASP A 104 -4.54 -14.58 2.59
CA ASP A 104 -4.88 -14.47 1.18
C ASP A 104 -3.65 -14.13 0.33
N TYR A 105 -3.46 -14.91 -0.73
CA TYR A 105 -2.45 -14.65 -1.74
C TYR A 105 -2.95 -13.61 -2.75
N ILE A 106 -2.06 -12.69 -3.10
CA ILE A 106 -2.27 -11.71 -4.16
C ILE A 106 -1.23 -11.94 -5.25
N THR A 107 -1.57 -11.62 -6.49
CA THR A 107 -0.62 -11.55 -7.60
C THR A 107 -0.63 -10.14 -8.16
N SER A 108 0.54 -9.56 -8.38
CA SER A 108 0.70 -8.27 -9.05
C SER A 108 1.52 -8.41 -10.32
N ASN A 109 1.70 -7.31 -11.04
CA ASN A 109 2.55 -7.24 -12.22
C ASN A 109 3.86 -6.50 -11.89
N HIS A 110 4.53 -5.95 -12.91
CA HIS A 110 5.77 -5.19 -12.74
C HIS A 110 5.63 -3.89 -11.92
N ARG A 111 4.40 -3.46 -11.60
CA ARG A 111 4.04 -2.27 -10.80
C ARG A 111 3.55 -2.65 -9.39
N GLY A 112 4.12 -3.68 -8.79
CA GLY A 112 3.62 -4.27 -7.54
C GLY A 112 4.16 -3.66 -6.24
N HIS A 113 4.95 -2.57 -6.28
CA HIS A 113 5.57 -2.01 -5.07
C HIS A 113 4.52 -1.62 -4.01
N GLY A 114 3.48 -0.90 -4.44
CA GLY A 114 2.38 -0.48 -3.57
C GLY A 114 1.63 -1.66 -2.95
N ASP A 115 1.39 -2.72 -3.73
CA ASP A 115 0.67 -3.91 -3.26
C ASP A 115 1.47 -4.67 -2.20
N ALA A 116 2.78 -4.84 -2.43
CA ALA A 116 3.67 -5.49 -1.47
C ALA A 116 3.78 -4.71 -0.15
N LEU A 117 3.96 -3.38 -0.24
CA LEU A 117 4.01 -2.52 0.94
C LEU A 117 2.68 -2.53 1.71
N ALA A 118 1.56 -2.40 1.01
CA ALA A 118 0.24 -2.45 1.63
C ALA A 118 -0.02 -3.81 2.30
N LYS A 119 0.45 -4.93 1.71
CA LYS A 119 0.31 -6.26 2.30
C LYS A 119 1.06 -6.36 3.61
N GLY A 120 2.29 -5.86 3.70
CA GLY A 120 3.02 -5.77 4.97
C GLY A 120 2.33 -4.87 5.99
N TYR A 121 1.93 -3.67 5.58
CA TYR A 121 1.25 -2.69 6.45
C TYR A 121 -0.01 -3.26 7.12
N PHE A 122 -0.89 -3.88 6.34
CA PHE A 122 -2.12 -4.46 6.88
C PHE A 122 -1.86 -5.80 7.59
N ALA A 123 -0.84 -6.57 7.21
CA ALA A 123 -0.45 -7.78 7.92
C ALA A 123 -0.08 -7.47 9.39
N ILE A 124 0.78 -6.48 9.61
CA ILE A 124 1.18 -6.03 10.96
C ILE A 124 -0.05 -5.65 11.80
N LYS A 125 -0.99 -4.91 11.20
CA LYS A 125 -2.22 -4.50 11.88
C LYS A 125 -3.18 -5.65 12.20
N LEU A 126 -3.21 -6.68 11.36
CA LEU A 126 -4.11 -7.83 11.54
C LEU A 126 -3.55 -8.89 12.49
N MET A 127 -2.22 -8.97 12.65
CA MET A 127 -1.57 -9.86 13.62
C MET A 127 -1.95 -9.47 15.04
N ASP A 128 -2.17 -10.45 15.92
CA ASP A 128 -2.28 -10.21 17.36
C ASP A 128 -0.89 -10.02 17.99
N ASP A 129 -0.83 -9.68 19.27
CA ASP A 129 0.43 -9.39 19.95
C ASP A 129 1.39 -10.60 19.98
N PRO A 130 0.94 -11.84 20.26
CA PRO A 130 1.80 -13.02 20.13
C PRO A 130 2.36 -13.21 18.71
N ALA A 131 1.54 -13.02 17.67
CA ALA A 131 1.99 -13.14 16.29
C ALA A 131 3.00 -12.05 15.92
N LEU A 132 2.80 -10.80 16.37
CA LEU A 132 3.77 -9.71 16.17
C LEU A 132 5.11 -10.01 16.85
N VAL A 133 5.09 -10.48 18.09
CA VAL A 133 6.32 -10.87 18.80
C VAL A 133 7.02 -11.99 18.06
N SER A 134 6.29 -13.00 17.59
CA SER A 134 6.86 -14.09 16.79
C SER A 134 7.47 -13.58 15.48
N PHE A 135 6.79 -12.67 14.77
CA PHE A 135 7.29 -12.08 13.52
C PHE A 135 8.57 -11.26 13.75
N LEU A 136 8.59 -10.42 14.78
CA LEU A 136 9.75 -9.61 15.15
C LEU A 136 10.97 -10.46 15.52
N THR A 137 10.76 -11.60 16.17
CA THR A 137 11.81 -12.46 16.71
C THR A 137 12.15 -13.66 15.81
N GLU A 138 11.51 -13.79 14.64
CA GLU A 138 11.73 -14.91 13.72
C GLU A 138 13.17 -14.94 13.18
N ASP A 139 13.73 -13.76 12.90
CA ASP A 139 15.12 -13.59 12.49
C ASP A 139 15.93 -12.96 13.64
N GLU A 140 16.59 -13.81 14.43
CA GLU A 140 17.37 -13.39 15.60
C GLU A 140 18.48 -12.40 15.22
N GLU A 141 19.13 -12.57 14.05
CA GLU A 141 20.22 -11.71 13.61
C GLU A 141 19.70 -10.29 13.30
N ILE A 142 18.59 -10.19 12.58
CA ILE A 142 17.96 -8.90 12.28
C ILE A 142 17.42 -8.25 13.57
N PHE A 143 16.76 -9.03 14.42
CA PHE A 143 16.18 -8.53 15.67
C PHE A 143 17.25 -7.95 16.61
N GLU A 144 18.37 -8.65 16.79
CA GLU A 144 19.52 -8.18 17.56
C GLU A 144 20.17 -6.95 16.91
N PHE A 145 20.37 -6.96 15.58
CA PHE A 145 20.96 -5.84 14.86
C PHE A 145 20.16 -4.54 15.00
N LEU A 146 18.83 -4.63 14.93
CA LEU A 146 17.94 -3.48 15.08
C LEU A 146 17.79 -3.04 16.55
N GLY A 147 18.25 -3.84 17.51
CA GLY A 147 18.17 -3.53 18.94
C GLY A 147 16.74 -3.45 19.45
N PHE A 148 15.85 -4.29 18.90
CA PHE A 148 14.45 -4.30 19.27
C PHE A 148 14.21 -5.00 20.62
N GLU A 149 13.08 -4.67 21.24
CA GLU A 149 12.65 -5.23 22.53
C GLU A 149 11.15 -5.47 22.47
N THR A 150 10.69 -6.65 22.88
CA THR A 150 9.27 -7.01 22.87
C THR A 150 8.66 -7.09 24.28
N GLN A 151 9.47 -7.29 25.31
CA GLN A 151 8.99 -7.39 26.69
C GLN A 151 8.41 -6.08 27.20
N GLY A 152 7.22 -6.16 27.80
CA GLY A 152 6.54 -5.01 28.42
C GLY A 152 6.05 -3.94 27.44
N LYS A 153 6.09 -4.21 26.13
CA LYS A 153 5.60 -3.29 25.10
C LYS A 153 4.09 -3.41 24.93
N ASN A 154 3.44 -2.27 24.74
CA ASN A 154 2.04 -2.22 24.38
C ASN A 154 1.85 -2.44 22.87
N ARG A 155 0.59 -2.63 22.44
CA ARG A 155 0.23 -2.86 21.05
C ARG A 155 0.87 -1.87 20.07
N GLN A 156 0.78 -0.58 20.36
CA GLN A 156 1.28 0.47 19.46
C GLN A 156 2.81 0.42 19.33
N GLU A 157 3.51 0.15 20.42
CA GLU A 157 4.96 -0.02 20.40
C GLU A 157 5.39 -1.28 19.63
N LEU A 158 4.61 -2.36 19.67
CA LEU A 158 4.87 -3.56 18.87
C LEU A 158 4.65 -3.30 17.38
N GLU A 159 3.55 -2.62 17.01
CA GLU A 159 3.28 -2.22 15.62
C GLU A 159 4.32 -1.25 15.05
N GLU A 160 4.90 -0.38 15.87
CA GLU A 160 5.93 0.57 15.42
C GLU A 160 7.28 -0.11 15.17
N LYS A 161 7.55 -1.22 15.85
CA LYS A 161 8.78 -2.00 15.65
C LYS A 161 8.69 -2.98 14.49
N ALA A 162 7.49 -3.48 14.19
CA ALA A 162 7.23 -4.42 13.10
C ALA A 162 7.25 -3.73 11.74
#